data_AF-A0AAV3M229-F1
#
_entry.id   AF-A0AAV3M229-F1
#
_cell.length_a   1.000
_cell.length_b   1.000
_cell.length_c   1.000
_cell.angle_alpha   90.00
_cell.angle_beta   90.00
_cell.angle_gamma   90.00
#
_symmetry.space_group_name_H-M   'P 1'
#
loop_
_entity.id
_entity.type
_entity.pdbx_description
1 polymer ?
#
loop_
_entity_poly.entity_id
_entity_poly.type
_entity_poly.pdbx_seq_one_letter_code
_entity_poly.pdbx_strand_id
1 'polypeptide(L)'
;MAEIKSKTLGLSNQELKLFIKEMRDRFNDDHENNKKLLRIIFYMAGIDKTRYSCEFEELTSKEIFNIVKSINYIKAASALLPKNLTLPLN
;
A
#
# COMPACT_ATOMS: atom_id res chain seq x y z
N MET A 1 -6.67 -16.32 10.18
CA MET A 1 -5.34 -15.77 10.56
C MET A 1 -5.33 -14.25 10.71
N ALA A 2 -6.01 -13.45 9.87
CA ALA A 2 -5.99 -11.98 9.98
C ALA A 2 -6.73 -11.43 11.22
N GLU A 3 -7.84 -12.04 11.60
CA GLU A 3 -8.71 -11.56 12.70
C GLU A 3 -8.12 -11.79 14.10
N ILE A 4 -7.32 -12.84 14.26
CA ILE A 4 -6.64 -13.15 15.53
C ILE A 4 -5.51 -12.16 15.81
N LYS A 5 -4.79 -11.72 14.78
CA LYS A 5 -3.73 -10.69 14.90
C LYS A 5 -4.29 -9.31 15.27
N SER A 6 -5.52 -9.01 14.84
CA SER A 6 -6.23 -7.77 15.19
C SER A 6 -6.60 -7.67 16.67
N LYS A 7 -6.78 -8.79 17.37
CA LYS A 7 -7.15 -8.82 18.79
C LYS A 7 -5.94 -8.75 19.73
N THR A 8 -4.74 -9.08 19.26
CA THR A 8 -3.49 -9.00 20.04
C THR A 8 -2.62 -7.80 19.69
N LEU A 9 -2.66 -7.29 18.45
CA LEU A 9 -2.17 -5.94 18.11
C LEU A 9 -3.33 -4.94 18.27
N GLY A 10 -3.70 -4.64 19.51
CA GLY A 10 -4.27 -3.32 19.75
C GLY A 10 -3.23 -2.26 19.35
N LEU A 11 -3.67 -1.18 18.67
CA LEU A 11 -3.01 0.14 18.63
C LEU A 11 -1.89 0.34 17.57
N SER A 12 -2.23 1.09 16.52
CA SER A 12 -1.40 1.55 15.40
C SER A 12 -0.79 0.44 14.53
N ASN A 13 -1.24 0.33 13.29
CA ASN A 13 -0.58 -0.49 12.27
C ASN A 13 0.74 0.21 11.89
N GLN A 14 1.73 0.21 12.80
CA GLN A 14 2.95 1.01 12.71
C GLN A 14 3.76 0.67 11.46
N GLU A 15 3.78 -0.61 11.09
CA GLU A 15 4.38 -1.06 9.83
C GLU A 15 3.71 -0.41 8.63
N LEU A 16 2.36 -0.40 8.58
CA LEU A 16 1.64 0.29 7.52
C LEU A 16 1.88 1.80 7.53
N LYS A 17 1.94 2.42 8.70
CA LYS A 17 2.24 3.85 8.85
C LYS A 17 3.63 4.19 8.30
N LEU A 18 4.64 3.41 8.69
CA LEU A 18 6.02 3.58 8.21
C LEU A 18 6.11 3.36 6.70
N PHE A 19 5.47 2.31 6.19
CA PHE A 19 5.37 2.06 4.74
C PHE A 19 4.76 3.25 3.99
N ILE A 20 3.61 3.78 4.42
CA ILE A 20 2.99 4.95 3.78
C ILE A 20 3.93 6.17 3.80
N LYS A 21 4.64 6.38 4.91
CA LYS A 21 5.62 7.46 5.04
C LYS A 21 6.79 7.29 4.08
N GLU A 22 7.40 6.11 4.01
CA GLU A 22 8.50 5.79 3.10
C GLU A 22 8.10 5.96 1.64
N MET A 23 6.90 5.50 1.28
CA MET A 23 6.37 5.63 -0.09
C MET A 23 6.12 7.07 -0.52
N ARG A 24 6.03 8.01 0.43
CA ARG A 24 5.88 9.45 0.23
C ARG A 24 7.19 10.23 0.36
N ASP A 25 8.30 9.57 0.71
CA ASP A 25 9.57 10.25 0.93
C ASP A 25 10.10 10.84 -0.38
N ARG A 26 10.22 12.17 -0.42
CA ARG A 26 10.69 12.94 -1.59
C ARG A 26 12.20 12.88 -1.80
N PHE A 27 12.94 12.36 -0.82
CA PHE A 27 14.39 12.18 -0.89
C PHE A 27 14.77 10.78 -1.39
N ASN A 28 13.79 9.90 -1.62
CA ASN A 28 14.01 8.59 -2.21
C ASN A 28 14.12 8.70 -3.75
N ASP A 29 15.14 8.07 -4.34
CA ASP A 29 15.36 8.11 -5.80
C ASP A 29 14.18 7.57 -6.62
N ASP A 30 13.41 6.64 -6.05
CA ASP A 30 12.21 6.04 -6.64
C ASP A 30 10.90 6.74 -6.21
N HIS A 31 10.96 7.95 -5.63
CA HIS A 31 9.81 8.69 -5.08
C HIS A 31 8.57 8.66 -6.00
N GLU A 32 8.75 8.97 -7.28
CA GLU A 32 7.62 9.04 -8.23
C GLU A 32 6.98 7.67 -8.48
N ASN A 33 7.77 6.60 -8.52
CA ASN A 33 7.27 5.24 -8.66
C ASN A 33 6.60 4.75 -7.38
N ASN A 34 7.20 5.04 -6.22
CA ASN A 34 6.64 4.73 -4.91
C ASN A 34 5.27 5.42 -4.71
N LYS A 35 5.18 6.71 -5.02
CA LYS A 35 3.94 7.47 -4.97
C LYS A 35 2.87 6.89 -5.90
N LYS A 36 3.23 6.47 -7.12
CA LYS A 36 2.30 5.79 -8.04
C LYS A 36 1.80 4.47 -7.48
N LEU A 37 2.68 3.63 -6.93
CA LEU A 37 2.30 2.36 -6.32
C LEU A 37 1.38 2.57 -5.11
N LEU A 38 1.66 3.56 -4.25
CA LEU A 38 0.77 3.91 -3.13
C LEU A 38 -0.62 4.33 -3.61
N ARG A 39 -0.70 5.13 -4.69
CA ARG A 39 -1.99 5.51 -5.31
C ARG A 39 -2.75 4.29 -5.86
N ILE A 40 -2.05 3.32 -6.45
CA ILE A 40 -2.66 2.06 -6.91
C ILE A 40 -3.22 1.28 -5.71
N ILE A 41 -2.47 1.17 -4.62
CA ILE A 41 -2.93 0.50 -3.39
C ILE A 41 -4.21 1.17 -2.86
N PHE A 42 -4.23 2.50 -2.78
CA PHE A 42 -5.39 3.26 -2.32
C PHE A 42 -6.60 3.12 -3.25
N TYR A 43 -6.36 3.12 -4.56
CA TYR A 43 -7.40 2.84 -5.56
C TYR A 43 -8.01 1.45 -5.36
N MET A 44 -7.19 0.42 -5.21
CA MET A 44 -7.66 -0.95 -4.97
C MET A 44 -8.39 -1.09 -3.63
N ALA A 45 -8.02 -0.28 -2.63
CA ALA A 45 -8.70 -0.22 -1.33
C ALA A 45 -10.03 0.56 -1.36
N GLY A 46 -10.41 1.14 -2.50
CA GLY A 46 -11.63 1.94 -2.66
C GLY A 46 -11.57 3.30 -1.97
N ILE A 47 -10.37 3.84 -1.74
CA ILE A 47 -10.18 5.17 -1.17
C ILE A 47 -10.47 6.21 -2.26
N ASP A 48 -11.19 7.27 -1.89
CA ASP A 48 -11.44 8.38 -2.79
C ASP A 48 -10.14 9.13 -3.13
N LYS A 49 -9.98 9.55 -4.39
CA LYS A 49 -8.76 10.23 -4.86
C LYS A 49 -8.44 11.51 -4.09
N THR A 50 -9.46 12.21 -3.59
CA THR A 50 -9.30 13.42 -2.77
C THR A 50 -8.60 13.13 -1.45
N ARG A 51 -8.62 11.88 -0.98
CA ARG A 51 -8.00 11.42 0.27
C ARG A 51 -6.62 10.80 0.07
N TYR A 52 -6.05 10.77 -1.14
CA TYR A 52 -4.75 10.10 -1.37
C TYR A 52 -3.57 10.78 -0.67
N SER A 53 -3.73 12.03 -0.27
CA SER A 53 -2.75 12.79 0.51
C SER A 53 -2.99 12.76 2.02
N CYS A 54 -4.03 12.08 2.53
CA CYS A 54 -4.31 12.07 3.96
C CYS A 54 -3.18 11.38 4.74
N GLU A 55 -2.89 11.86 5.93
CA GLU A 55 -1.97 11.22 6.86
C GLU A 55 -2.56 9.91 7.38
N PHE A 56 -1.69 9.04 7.91
CA PHE A 56 -2.11 7.74 8.42
C PHE A 56 -3.17 7.86 9.52
N GLU A 57 -3.02 8.86 10.38
CA GLU A 57 -3.92 9.18 11.49
C GLU A 57 -5.33 9.57 11.02
N GLU A 58 -5.48 10.00 9.76
CA GLU A 58 -6.77 10.42 9.18
C GLU A 58 -7.53 9.24 8.53
N LEU A 59 -6.90 8.06 8.44
CA LEU A 59 -7.51 6.87 7.89
C LEU A 59 -8.46 6.23 8.91
N THR A 60 -9.67 5.92 8.44
CA THR A 60 -10.64 5.14 9.20
C THR A 60 -10.19 3.69 9.36
N SER A 61 -10.67 2.98 10.37
CA SER A 61 -10.38 1.55 10.54
C SER A 61 -10.80 0.72 9.31
N LYS A 62 -11.86 1.15 8.60
CA LYS A 62 -12.32 0.51 7.36
C LYS A 62 -11.34 0.72 6.21
N GLU A 63 -10.83 1.94 6.04
CA GLU A 63 -9.79 2.24 5.04
C GLU A 63 -8.51 1.44 5.34
N ILE A 64 -8.05 1.43 6.59
CA ILE A 64 -6.87 0.63 7.01
C ILE A 64 -7.07 -0.85 6.68
N PHE A 65 -8.22 -1.42 7.02
CA PHE A 65 -8.54 -2.82 6.70
C PHE A 65 -8.49 -3.09 5.19
N ASN A 66 -9.08 -2.21 4.38
CA ASN A 66 -9.10 -2.36 2.93
C ASN A 66 -7.69 -2.18 2.32
N ILE A 67 -6.86 -1.24 2.83
CA ILE A 67 -5.46 -1.08 2.42
C ILE A 67 -4.68 -2.37 2.65
N VAL A 68 -4.79 -2.96 3.85
CA VAL A 68 -4.12 -4.22 4.19
C VAL A 68 -4.56 -5.35 3.25
N LYS A 69 -5.86 -5.44 2.94
CA LYS A 69 -6.40 -6.42 1.99
C LYS A 69 -5.80 -6.24 0.59
N SER A 70 -5.71 -5.00 0.11
CA SER A 70 -5.13 -4.66 -1.20
C SER A 70 -3.63 -4.99 -1.28
N ILE A 71 -2.86 -4.66 -0.23
CA ILE A 71 -1.45 -5.01 -0.14
C ILE A 71 -1.27 -6.54 -0.18
N ASN A 72 -2.07 -7.28 0.60
CA ASN A 72 -2.01 -8.74 0.60
C ASN A 72 -2.36 -9.33 -0.77
N TYR A 73 -3.32 -8.74 -1.48
CA TYR A 73 -3.63 -9.14 -2.86
C TYR A 73 -2.45 -8.89 -3.80
N ILE A 74 -1.82 -7.71 -3.76
CA ILE A 74 -0.65 -7.39 -4.59
C ILE A 74 0.50 -8.37 -4.30
N LYS A 75 0.76 -8.68 -3.04
CA LYS A 75 1.78 -9.68 -2.64
C LYS A 75 1.49 -11.08 -3.19
N ALA A 76 0.22 -11.48 -3.24
CA ALA A 76 -0.16 -12.75 -3.85
C ALA A 76 -0.04 -12.71 -5.38
N ALA A 77 -0.47 -11.60 -5.99
CA ALA A 77 -0.44 -11.39 -7.44
C ALA A 77 0.99 -11.24 -7.99
N SER A 78 1.94 -10.74 -7.20
CA SER A 78 3.34 -10.62 -7.64
C SER A 78 3.96 -11.97 -8.02
N ALA A 79 3.51 -13.05 -7.39
CA ALA A 79 3.91 -14.41 -7.73
C ALA A 79 3.41 -14.88 -9.11
N LEU A 80 2.38 -14.22 -9.66
CA LEU A 80 1.79 -14.50 -10.97
C LEU A 80 2.45 -13.69 -12.10
N LEU A 81 3.33 -12.75 -11.79
CA LEU A 81 3.96 -11.90 -12.79
C LEU A 81 4.87 -12.72 -13.72
N PRO A 82 4.94 -12.37 -15.02
CA PRO A 82 5.85 -13.03 -15.94
C PRO A 82 7.30 -12.89 -15.49
N LYS A 83 8.05 -14.00 -15.48
CA LYS A 83 9.46 -14.02 -15.06
C LYS A 83 10.42 -13.57 -16.16
N ASN A 84 10.03 -13.79 -17.41
CA ASN A 84 10.86 -13.54 -18.58
C ASN A 84 10.25 -12.38 -19.37
N LEU A 85 10.62 -11.16 -18.99
CA LEU A 85 10.24 -9.94 -19.71
C LEU A 85 11.48 -9.43 -20.45
N THR A 86 11.31 -9.11 -21.72
CA THR A 86 12.33 -8.45 -22.53
C THR A 86 11.95 -6.98 -22.71
N LEU A 87 12.94 -6.10 -22.60
CA LEU A 87 12.74 -4.71 -23.00
C LEU A 87 12.69 -4.64 -24.53
N PRO A 88 11.77 -3.85 -25.12
CA PRO A 88 11.78 -3.60 -26.55
C PRO A 88 13.07 -2.88 -26.95
N LEU A 89 13.61 -3.23 -28.11
CA LEU A 89 14.70 -2.45 -28.73
C LEU A 89 14.10 -1.15 -29.27
N ASN A 90 14.72 -0.03 -28.92
CA ASN A 90 14.39 1.30 -29.44
C ASN A 90 14.87 1.47 -30.88
#